data_AF-A0A534KAG3-F1
#
_entry.id   AF-A0A534KAG3-F1
#
_cell.length_a   1.000
_cell.length_b   1.000
_cell.length_c   1.000
_cell.angle_alpha   90.00
_cell.angle_beta   90.00
_cell.angle_gamma   90.00
#
_symmetry.space_group_name_H-M   'P 1'
#
loop_
_entity.id
_entity.type
_entity.pdbx_description
1 polymer ?
#
loop_
_entity_poly.entity_id
_entity_poly.type
_entity_poly.pdbx_seq_one_letter_code
_entity_poly.pdbx_strand_id
1 'polypeptide(L)'
;MSFLLVDHSSGFRIPVPSDWQVQKDVTVSGQSIPLITSGTTVDGFRTNVLVAYTSDSGAREDPSYLAALMNGTITELQREGHPAFLADGPTYLSVSGHLAVAFGVGYSGANYAQRAVIVVSAAHGREWVIVLSVALSAFGEANATFDSMVAGFQITAWPPFLVIGLIAGVAAAVVSVVVVFLVRYRRKHPRPAPTGAPSAAPPSIAVAFCGNCGAPVPPANVYATFCSSCGKPLQR
;
A
#
# COMPACT_ATOMS: atom_id res chain seq x y z
N MET A 1 12.25 20.05 -0.05
CA MET A 1 12.78 18.80 -0.62
C MET A 1 13.07 19.04 -2.10
N SER A 2 14.24 18.65 -2.61
CA SER A 2 14.59 18.75 -4.03
C SER A 2 14.25 17.45 -4.76
N PHE A 3 13.89 17.57 -6.04
CA PHE A 3 13.56 16.43 -6.89
C PHE A 3 14.49 16.38 -8.09
N LEU A 4 14.83 15.17 -8.53
CA LEU A 4 15.50 14.88 -9.78
C LEU A 4 14.52 14.18 -10.72
N LEU A 5 14.49 14.59 -11.98
CA LEU A 5 13.67 13.93 -12.99
C LEU A 5 14.33 12.62 -13.41
N VAL A 6 13.58 11.53 -13.32
CA VAL A 6 14.02 10.21 -13.74
C VAL A 6 13.22 9.79 -14.97
N ASP A 7 13.90 9.74 -16.10
CA ASP A 7 13.38 9.21 -17.36
C ASP A 7 13.50 7.68 -17.43
N HIS A 8 12.52 7.02 -18.03
CA HIS A 8 12.58 5.60 -18.35
C HIS A 8 12.23 5.33 -19.81
N SER A 9 12.93 4.37 -20.44
CA SER A 9 12.68 3.93 -21.82
C SER A 9 11.28 3.33 -22.02
N SER A 10 10.62 2.94 -20.93
CA SER A 10 9.22 2.50 -20.91
C SER A 10 8.19 3.61 -21.16
N GLY A 11 8.65 4.84 -21.43
CA GLY A 11 7.81 5.93 -21.87
C GLY A 11 7.16 6.72 -20.74
N PHE A 12 7.90 6.92 -19.66
CA PHE A 12 7.52 7.89 -18.63
C PHE A 12 8.73 8.66 -18.09
N ARG A 13 8.43 9.78 -17.45
CA ARG A 13 9.34 10.54 -16.61
C ARG A 13 8.64 10.87 -15.31
N ILE A 14 9.35 10.80 -14.19
CA ILE A 14 8.79 11.12 -12.87
C ILE A 14 9.82 11.87 -12.02
N PRO A 15 9.44 12.92 -11.28
CA PRO A 15 10.32 13.50 -10.27
C PRO A 15 10.45 12.54 -9.09
N VAL A 16 11.68 12.33 -8.65
CA VAL A 16 12.04 11.50 -7.50
C VAL A 16 12.83 12.37 -6.52
N PRO A 17 12.60 12.29 -5.21
CA PRO A 17 13.41 13.03 -4.27
C PRO A 17 14.91 12.73 -4.47
N SER A 18 15.73 13.78 -4.46
CA SER A 18 17.15 13.68 -4.84
C SER A 18 17.99 12.79 -3.92
N ASP A 19 17.51 12.54 -2.70
CA ASP A 19 18.13 11.71 -1.67
C ASP A 19 17.65 10.25 -1.69
N TRP A 20 16.66 9.92 -2.53
CA TRP A 20 16.17 8.55 -2.65
C TRP A 20 17.06 7.72 -3.58
N GLN A 21 17.20 6.44 -3.25
CA GLN A 21 17.86 5.50 -4.16
C GLN A 21 16.95 5.20 -5.34
N VAL A 22 17.53 5.12 -6.54
CA VAL A 22 16.82 4.83 -7.80
C VAL A 22 17.36 3.54 -8.40
N GLN A 23 16.45 2.62 -8.72
CA GLN A 23 16.76 1.37 -9.42
C GLN A 23 15.84 1.23 -10.62
N LYS A 24 16.40 0.96 -11.79
CA LYS A 24 15.67 0.78 -13.05
C LYS A 24 15.72 -0.68 -13.50
N ASP A 25 14.71 -1.12 -14.22
CA ASP A 25 14.62 -2.46 -14.84
C ASP A 25 14.91 -3.61 -13.85
N VAL A 26 14.36 -3.51 -12.64
CA VAL A 26 14.58 -4.49 -11.58
C VAL A 26 13.69 -5.70 -11.82
N THR A 27 14.29 -6.88 -11.98
CA THR A 27 13.50 -8.12 -12.05
C THR A 27 13.13 -8.60 -10.66
N VAL A 28 11.83 -8.64 -10.37
CA VAL A 28 11.26 -9.18 -9.13
C VAL A 28 10.32 -10.32 -9.48
N SER A 29 10.58 -11.51 -8.94
CA SER A 29 9.73 -12.69 -9.18
C SER A 29 9.54 -13.03 -10.67
N GLY A 30 10.51 -12.69 -11.53
CA GLY A 30 10.42 -12.89 -12.98
C GLY A 30 9.71 -11.76 -13.74
N GLN A 31 9.15 -10.77 -13.05
CA GLN A 31 8.57 -9.58 -13.65
C GLN A 31 9.59 -8.43 -13.64
N SER A 32 9.77 -7.77 -14.79
CA SER A 32 10.58 -6.56 -14.88
C SER A 32 9.78 -5.36 -14.36
N ILE A 33 10.28 -4.71 -13.31
CA ILE A 33 9.74 -3.48 -12.77
C ILE A 33 10.59 -2.31 -13.30
N PRO A 34 10.00 -1.41 -14.12
CA PRO A 34 10.73 -0.30 -14.73
C PRO A 34 11.44 0.60 -13.73
N LEU A 35 10.79 0.95 -12.62
CA LEU A 35 11.39 1.83 -11.62
C LEU A 35 10.98 1.43 -10.22
N ILE A 36 11.97 1.34 -9.34
CA ILE A 36 11.80 1.31 -7.88
C ILE A 36 12.66 2.45 -7.32
N THR A 37 12.04 3.31 -6.53
CA THR A 37 12.73 4.34 -5.76
C THR A 37 12.52 4.09 -4.27
N SER A 38 13.56 4.29 -3.48
CA SER A 38 13.55 3.90 -2.07
C SER A 38 14.08 5.03 -1.19
N GLY A 39 13.22 5.51 -0.30
CA GLY A 39 13.53 6.54 0.68
C GLY A 39 14.07 5.97 1.99
N THR A 40 13.72 6.67 3.07
CA THR A 40 14.08 6.34 4.45
C THR A 40 13.38 5.09 4.95
N THR A 41 13.95 4.50 6.01
CA THR A 41 13.37 3.35 6.72
C THR A 41 12.78 3.84 8.03
N VAL A 42 11.49 3.57 8.24
CA VAL A 42 10.75 3.87 9.49
C VAL A 42 10.13 2.57 9.99
N ASP A 43 10.20 2.28 11.28
CA ASP A 43 9.70 1.05 11.90
C ASP A 43 10.20 -0.27 11.25
N GLY A 44 11.41 -0.22 10.70
CA GLY A 44 12.01 -1.33 9.95
C GLY A 44 11.39 -1.57 8.57
N PHE A 45 10.54 -0.66 8.09
CA PHE A 45 9.96 -0.68 6.76
C PHE A 45 10.56 0.43 5.91
N ARG A 46 11.17 0.07 4.78
CA ARG A 46 11.71 1.04 3.84
C ARG A 46 10.60 1.62 2.98
N THR A 47 10.49 2.94 2.93
CA THR A 47 9.57 3.62 2.02
C THR A 47 9.99 3.35 0.58
N ASN A 48 9.06 2.87 -0.24
CA ASN A 48 9.31 2.61 -1.65
C ASN A 48 8.21 3.22 -2.51
N VAL A 49 8.59 3.78 -3.65
CA VAL A 49 7.67 4.07 -4.75
C VAL A 49 8.11 3.25 -5.95
N LEU A 50 7.18 2.57 -6.60
CA LEU A 50 7.44 1.90 -7.87
C LEU A 50 6.57 2.47 -8.98
N VAL A 51 7.08 2.36 -10.21
CA VAL A 51 6.33 2.62 -11.43
C VAL A 51 6.40 1.38 -12.31
N ALA A 52 5.24 0.89 -12.71
CA ALA A 52 5.09 -0.13 -13.73
C ALA A 52 4.09 0.31 -14.78
N TYR A 53 3.98 -0.46 -15.86
CA TYR A 53 2.99 -0.24 -16.90
C TYR A 53 2.45 -1.56 -17.43
N THR A 54 1.23 -1.50 -17.96
CA THR A 54 0.64 -2.57 -18.75
C THR A 54 0.21 -2.01 -20.10
N SER A 55 0.32 -2.83 -21.16
CA SER A 55 -0.36 -2.57 -22.42
C SER A 55 -1.78 -3.08 -22.36
N ASP A 56 -2.76 -2.23 -22.64
CA ASP A 56 -4.16 -2.59 -22.80
C ASP A 56 -4.75 -1.80 -23.99
N SER A 57 -5.01 -2.50 -25.10
CA SER A 57 -5.63 -1.90 -26.29
C SER A 57 -7.07 -1.44 -26.06
N GLY A 58 -7.72 -1.94 -25.00
CA GLY A 58 -9.05 -1.56 -24.56
C GLY A 58 -9.05 -0.46 -23.49
N ALA A 59 -7.89 0.16 -23.21
CA ALA A 59 -7.77 1.25 -22.24
C ALA A 59 -8.74 2.40 -22.54
N ARG A 60 -9.49 2.81 -21.52
CA ARG A 60 -10.43 3.94 -21.60
C ARG A 60 -10.20 4.93 -20.46
N GLU A 61 -10.18 6.21 -20.80
CA GLU A 61 -10.03 7.30 -19.83
C GLU A 61 -11.39 7.72 -19.26
N ASP A 62 -12.09 6.76 -18.65
CA ASP A 62 -13.38 6.99 -18.01
C ASP A 62 -13.44 6.41 -16.58
N PRO A 63 -14.29 6.97 -15.69
CA PRO A 63 -14.36 6.54 -14.30
C PRO A 63 -14.73 5.06 -14.11
N SER A 64 -15.52 4.48 -15.02
CA SER A 64 -15.99 3.09 -14.91
C SER A 64 -14.86 2.09 -15.21
N TYR A 65 -14.03 2.39 -16.21
CA TYR A 65 -12.85 1.62 -16.54
C TYR A 65 -11.83 1.64 -15.38
N LEU A 66 -11.55 2.83 -14.84
CA LEU A 66 -10.63 2.99 -13.71
C LEU A 66 -11.15 2.33 -12.42
N ALA A 67 -12.46 2.40 -12.15
CA ALA A 67 -13.07 1.69 -11.02
C ALA A 67 -12.90 0.16 -11.18
N ALA A 68 -13.04 -0.37 -12.39
CA ALA A 68 -12.81 -1.79 -12.66
C ALA A 68 -11.34 -2.18 -12.42
N LEU A 69 -10.37 -1.34 -12.82
CA LEU A 69 -8.95 -1.58 -12.53
C LEU A 69 -8.63 -1.60 -11.03
N MET A 70 -9.16 -0.62 -10.28
CA MET A 70 -9.03 -0.57 -8.82
C MET A 70 -9.63 -1.81 -8.16
N ASN A 71 -10.89 -2.13 -8.45
CA ASN A 71 -11.57 -3.29 -7.86
C ASN A 71 -10.89 -4.61 -8.26
N GLY A 72 -10.41 -4.71 -9.50
CA GLY A 72 -9.64 -5.84 -10.00
C GLY A 72 -8.33 -6.03 -9.24
N THR A 73 -7.64 -4.93 -8.92
CA THR A 73 -6.40 -4.97 -8.11
C THR A 73 -6.67 -5.53 -6.72
N ILE A 74 -7.70 -5.04 -6.02
CA ILE A 74 -8.06 -5.57 -4.68
C ILE A 74 -8.44 -7.05 -4.77
N THR A 75 -9.25 -7.41 -5.75
CA THR A 75 -9.74 -8.79 -5.94
C THR A 75 -8.58 -9.75 -6.21
N GLU A 76 -7.62 -9.37 -7.04
CA GLU A 76 -6.47 -10.22 -7.36
C GLU A 76 -5.53 -10.37 -6.16
N LEU A 77 -5.26 -9.29 -5.40
CA LEU A 77 -4.50 -9.40 -4.16
C LEU A 77 -5.13 -10.40 -3.18
N GLN A 78 -6.45 -10.34 -3.04
CA GLN A 78 -7.20 -11.31 -2.24
C GLN A 78 -7.07 -12.73 -2.79
N ARG A 79 -7.15 -12.91 -4.11
CA ARG A 79 -6.98 -14.20 -4.79
C ARG A 79 -5.58 -14.78 -4.60
N GLU A 80 -4.56 -13.94 -4.53
CA GLU A 80 -3.17 -14.33 -4.24
C GLU A 80 -2.88 -14.61 -2.76
N GLY A 81 -3.92 -14.56 -1.90
CA GLY A 81 -3.81 -14.85 -0.47
C GLY A 81 -3.33 -13.67 0.37
N HIS A 82 -3.39 -12.45 -0.17
CA HIS A 82 -3.16 -11.23 0.59
C HIS A 82 -4.50 -10.69 1.09
N PRO A 83 -4.74 -10.56 2.41
CA PRO A 83 -6.01 -10.07 2.96
C PRO A 83 -6.14 -8.54 2.79
N ALA A 84 -6.12 -8.10 1.53
CA ALA A 84 -6.16 -6.72 1.08
C ALA A 84 -7.59 -6.18 1.11
N PHE A 85 -7.75 -4.91 1.41
CA PHE A 85 -9.02 -4.19 1.34
C PHE A 85 -8.79 -2.75 0.87
N LEU A 86 -9.84 -2.13 0.34
CA LEU A 86 -9.82 -0.72 -0.02
C LEU A 86 -9.82 0.13 1.26
N ALA A 87 -8.70 0.80 1.54
CA ALA A 87 -8.53 1.61 2.74
C ALA A 87 -8.92 3.08 2.53
N ASP A 88 -8.85 3.57 1.30
CA ASP A 88 -9.18 4.96 0.91
C ASP A 88 -9.49 5.04 -0.60
N GLY A 89 -10.17 6.11 -1.02
CA GLY A 89 -10.62 6.33 -2.38
C GLY A 89 -11.92 5.57 -2.75
N PRO A 90 -12.29 5.52 -4.05
CA PRO A 90 -11.55 6.04 -5.20
C PRO A 90 -11.54 7.58 -5.24
N THR A 91 -10.39 8.15 -5.58
CA THR A 91 -10.26 9.57 -5.91
C THR A 91 -9.80 9.68 -7.36
N TYR A 92 -10.62 10.30 -8.21
CA TYR A 92 -10.26 10.56 -9.60
C TYR A 92 -9.48 11.87 -9.71
N LEU A 93 -8.42 11.86 -10.50
CA LEU A 93 -7.57 13.03 -10.73
C LEU A 93 -7.06 13.06 -12.17
N SER A 94 -6.55 14.22 -12.59
CA SER A 94 -5.83 14.36 -13.85
C SER A 94 -4.33 14.33 -13.60
N VAL A 95 -3.62 13.46 -14.32
CA VAL A 95 -2.16 13.33 -14.26
C VAL A 95 -1.62 13.36 -15.69
N SER A 96 -0.70 14.27 -15.98
CA SER A 96 -0.17 14.47 -17.34
C SER A 96 -1.25 14.67 -18.42
N GLY A 97 -2.41 15.24 -18.05
CA GLY A 97 -3.56 15.43 -18.95
C GLY A 97 -4.44 14.19 -19.14
N HIS A 98 -4.16 13.09 -18.46
CA HIS A 98 -4.90 11.83 -18.54
C HIS A 98 -5.71 11.56 -17.28
N LEU A 99 -6.81 10.80 -17.41
CA LEU A 99 -7.59 10.40 -16.24
C LEU A 99 -6.87 9.31 -15.44
N ALA A 100 -6.85 9.49 -14.12
CA ALA A 100 -6.24 8.56 -13.18
C ALA A 100 -7.14 8.31 -11.98
N VAL A 101 -6.91 7.18 -11.29
CA VAL A 101 -7.56 6.85 -10.01
C VAL A 101 -6.49 6.63 -8.94
N ALA A 102 -6.67 7.29 -7.80
CA ALA A 102 -5.90 7.08 -6.59
C ALA A 102 -6.72 6.32 -5.55
N PHE A 103 -6.11 5.34 -4.89
CA PHE A 103 -6.76 4.57 -3.83
C PHE A 103 -5.75 3.99 -2.85
N GLY A 104 -6.19 3.80 -1.60
CA GLY A 104 -5.41 3.16 -0.54
C GLY A 104 -5.66 1.66 -0.50
N VAL A 105 -4.60 0.88 -0.30
CA VAL A 105 -4.67 -0.57 -0.06
C VAL A 105 -4.21 -0.86 1.36
N GLY A 106 -5.14 -1.38 2.17
CA GLY A 106 -4.86 -1.85 3.52
C GLY A 106 -4.72 -3.37 3.57
N TYR A 107 -3.95 -3.88 4.53
CA TYR A 107 -3.80 -5.32 4.77
C TYR A 107 -4.05 -5.60 6.25
N SER A 108 -4.91 -6.58 6.54
CA SER A 108 -5.23 -6.94 7.92
C SER A 108 -3.99 -7.38 8.71
N GLY A 109 -3.71 -6.72 9.84
CA GLY A 109 -2.55 -7.02 10.70
C GLY A 109 -1.20 -6.54 10.17
N ALA A 110 -1.17 -5.79 9.06
CA ALA A 110 0.05 -5.18 8.55
C ALA A 110 0.37 -3.85 9.25
N ASN A 111 1.66 -3.57 9.42
CA ASN A 111 2.18 -2.31 9.93
C ASN A 111 2.66 -1.37 8.81
N TYR A 112 2.19 -1.59 7.59
CA TYR A 112 2.50 -0.79 6.41
C TYR A 112 1.21 -0.47 5.67
N ALA A 113 1.21 0.63 4.95
CA ALA A 113 0.13 1.05 4.07
C ALA A 113 0.64 1.14 2.64
N GLN A 114 -0.27 0.97 1.69
CA GLN A 114 0.00 1.24 0.29
C GLN A 114 -1.00 2.25 -0.26
N ARG A 115 -0.54 3.07 -1.20
CA ARG A 115 -1.42 3.91 -2.02
C ARG A 115 -1.00 3.72 -3.47
N ALA A 116 -1.97 3.41 -4.31
CA ALA A 116 -1.79 3.24 -5.74
C ALA A 116 -2.39 4.44 -6.48
N VAL A 117 -1.74 4.85 -7.56
CA VAL A 117 -2.29 5.74 -8.59
C VAL A 117 -2.16 5.02 -9.92
N ILE A 118 -3.28 4.82 -10.59
CA ILE A 118 -3.32 4.24 -11.93
C ILE A 118 -3.65 5.36 -12.92
N VAL A 119 -2.70 5.69 -13.80
CA VAL A 119 -2.86 6.67 -14.88
C VAL A 119 -3.14 5.91 -16.16
N VAL A 120 -4.27 6.18 -16.82
CA VAL A 120 -4.66 5.48 -18.05
C VAL A 120 -4.47 6.41 -19.22
N SER A 121 -3.85 5.92 -20.29
CA SER A 121 -3.81 6.63 -21.56
C SER A 121 -4.40 5.77 -22.67
N ALA A 122 -5.61 6.12 -23.11
CA ALA A 122 -6.28 5.43 -24.20
C ALA A 122 -5.51 5.59 -25.52
N ALA A 123 -4.96 6.79 -25.74
CA ALA A 123 -4.14 7.10 -26.92
C ALA A 123 -2.88 6.22 -27.04
N HIS A 124 -2.33 5.78 -25.90
CA HIS A 124 -1.15 4.92 -25.86
C HIS A 124 -1.49 3.43 -25.70
N GLY A 125 -2.77 3.09 -25.48
CA GLY A 125 -3.20 1.74 -25.14
C GLY A 125 -2.44 1.20 -23.91
N ARG A 126 -2.27 2.04 -22.88
CA ARG A 126 -1.45 1.72 -21.70
C ARG A 126 -2.02 2.28 -20.42
N GLU A 127 -1.71 1.59 -19.34
CA GLU A 127 -1.88 2.04 -17.96
C GLU A 127 -0.50 2.11 -17.27
N TRP A 128 -0.27 3.13 -16.47
CA TRP A 128 0.88 3.22 -15.57
C TRP A 128 0.39 3.12 -14.14
N VAL A 129 0.99 2.21 -13.38
CA VAL A 129 0.66 1.98 -11.98
C VAL A 129 1.82 2.50 -11.14
N ILE A 130 1.54 3.48 -10.30
CA ILE A 130 2.48 4.10 -9.38
C ILE A 130 2.06 3.73 -7.97
N VAL A 131 2.91 3.03 -7.22
CA VAL A 131 2.54 2.52 -5.88
C VAL A 131 3.52 3.00 -4.84
N LEU A 132 3.01 3.72 -3.85
CA LEU A 132 3.69 3.97 -2.58
C LEU A 132 3.51 2.77 -1.66
N SER A 133 4.58 2.31 -1.03
CA SER A 133 4.57 1.40 0.11
C SER A 133 5.36 2.03 1.24
N VAL A 134 4.77 2.14 2.44
CA VAL A 134 5.39 2.83 3.57
C VAL A 134 4.92 2.27 4.92
N ALA A 135 5.72 2.46 5.98
CA ALA A 135 5.26 2.22 7.35
C ALA A 135 3.99 3.02 7.65
N LEU A 136 3.04 2.43 8.38
CA LEU A 136 1.78 3.10 8.68
C LEU A 136 1.97 4.42 9.44
N SER A 137 2.96 4.47 10.34
CA SER A 137 3.37 5.65 11.12
C SER A 137 3.92 6.82 10.29
N ALA A 138 4.50 6.52 9.12
CA ALA A 138 5.12 7.51 8.24
C ALA A 138 4.23 7.87 7.03
N PHE A 139 2.98 7.35 6.99
CA PHE A 139 2.12 7.51 5.82
C PHE A 139 1.85 8.98 5.47
N GLY A 140 1.54 9.84 6.44
CA GLY A 140 1.21 11.25 6.17
C GLY A 140 2.32 12.00 5.42
N GLU A 141 3.56 11.90 5.91
CA GLU A 141 4.72 12.57 5.30
C GLU A 141 5.09 11.95 3.94
N ALA A 142 5.14 10.61 3.86
CA ALA A 142 5.46 9.92 2.62
C ALA A 142 4.38 10.15 1.55
N ASN A 143 3.12 10.28 1.95
CA ASN A 143 2.01 10.54 1.04
C ASN A 143 2.12 11.93 0.38
N ALA A 144 2.52 12.97 1.12
CA ALA A 144 2.75 14.29 0.55
C ALA A 144 3.92 14.30 -0.45
N THR A 145 4.98 13.54 -0.16
CA THR A 145 6.09 13.34 -1.10
C THR A 145 5.63 12.61 -2.35
N PHE A 146 4.83 11.55 -2.17
CA PHE A 146 4.26 10.76 -3.26
C PHE A 146 3.30 11.58 -4.15
N ASP A 147 2.46 12.45 -3.56
CA ASP A 147 1.61 13.37 -4.32
C ASP A 147 2.44 14.30 -5.21
N SER A 148 3.59 14.78 -4.73
CA SER A 148 4.51 15.59 -5.53
C SER A 148 5.14 14.79 -6.68
N MET A 149 5.45 13.50 -6.45
CA MET A 149 5.95 12.60 -7.50
C MET A 149 4.89 12.36 -8.59
N VAL A 150 3.66 12.04 -8.18
CA VAL A 150 2.53 11.78 -9.08
C VAL A 150 2.15 13.04 -9.86
N ALA A 151 2.10 14.21 -9.21
CA ALA A 151 1.76 15.46 -9.87
C ALA A 151 2.74 15.85 -10.99
N GLY A 152 4.02 15.49 -10.84
CA GLY A 152 5.04 15.71 -11.87
C GLY A 152 5.26 14.54 -12.83
N PHE A 153 4.50 13.45 -12.70
CA PHE A 153 4.57 12.33 -13.63
C PHE A 153 4.19 12.77 -15.05
N GLN A 154 4.96 12.34 -16.03
CA GLN A 154 4.77 12.63 -17.44
C GLN A 154 4.80 11.34 -18.24
N ILE A 155 3.87 11.19 -19.19
CA ILE A 155 3.95 10.16 -20.22
C ILE A 155 4.88 10.68 -21.31
N THR A 156 5.95 9.94 -21.58
CA THR A 156 6.94 10.24 -22.64
C THR A 156 6.93 9.19 -23.74
N ALA A 157 6.07 8.18 -23.62
CA ALA A 157 5.81 7.23 -24.69
C ALA A 157 5.31 7.96 -25.93
N TRP A 158 5.73 7.49 -27.11
CA TRP A 158 5.08 7.88 -28.35
C TRP A 158 3.80 7.09 -28.51
N PRO A 159 2.68 7.69 -28.97
CA PRO A 159 1.47 6.94 -29.29
C PRO A 159 1.84 5.82 -30.28
N PRO A 160 1.52 4.55 -29.99
CA PRO A 160 1.77 3.49 -30.95
C PRO A 160 0.92 3.77 -32.18
N PHE A 161 1.55 3.92 -33.33
CA PHE A 161 0.85 3.91 -34.61
C PHE A 161 0.22 2.51 -34.76
N LEU A 162 -1.08 2.40 -34.45
CA LEU A 162 -1.97 1.25 -34.66
C LEU A 162 -1.29 -0.13 -34.75
N VAL A 163 -0.93 -0.72 -33.61
CA VAL A 163 -0.69 -2.18 -33.53
C VAL A 163 -1.71 -2.75 -32.56
N ILE A 164 -2.84 -3.21 -33.11
CA ILE A 164 -3.92 -3.86 -32.36
C ILE A 164 -3.40 -5.25 -31.95
N GLY A 165 -2.92 -5.35 -30.71
CA GLY A 165 -2.61 -6.61 -30.04
C GLY A 165 -3.29 -6.62 -28.67
N LEU A 166 -4.27 -7.52 -28.50
CA LEU A 166 -5.05 -7.64 -27.28
C LEU A 166 -4.18 -8.26 -26.17
N ILE A 167 -3.76 -7.46 -25.19
CA ILE A 167 -3.19 -7.92 -23.92
C ILE A 167 -4.09 -7.37 -22.82
N ALA A 168 -4.71 -8.27 -22.04
CA ALA A 168 -5.61 -7.92 -20.95
C ALA A 168 -4.82 -7.50 -19.70
N GLY A 169 -5.37 -6.52 -18.96
CA GLY A 169 -4.78 -5.77 -17.86
C GLY A 169 -4.00 -6.55 -16.78
N VAL A 170 -2.89 -5.95 -16.35
CA VAL A 170 -1.85 -6.49 -15.46
C VAL A 170 -1.57 -5.50 -14.32
N ALA A 171 -2.44 -4.50 -14.09
CA ALA A 171 -2.34 -3.63 -12.92
C ALA A 171 -2.20 -4.43 -11.61
N ALA A 172 -2.91 -5.55 -11.53
CA ALA A 172 -2.90 -6.39 -10.35
C ALA A 172 -1.59 -7.16 -10.12
N ALA A 173 -0.98 -7.75 -11.16
CA ALA A 173 0.28 -8.50 -11.00
C ALA A 173 1.42 -7.60 -10.51
N VAL A 174 1.39 -6.31 -10.88
CA VAL A 174 2.36 -5.33 -10.36
C VAL A 174 2.20 -5.19 -8.84
N VAL A 175 0.99 -4.90 -8.34
CA VAL A 175 0.78 -4.68 -6.89
C VAL A 175 1.08 -5.96 -6.10
N SER A 176 0.67 -7.10 -6.63
CA SER A 176 1.03 -8.42 -6.11
C SER A 176 2.55 -8.63 -6.03
N VAL A 177 3.31 -8.29 -7.08
CA VAL A 177 4.78 -8.37 -7.05
C VAL A 177 5.37 -7.46 -5.98
N VAL A 178 4.77 -6.30 -5.70
CA VAL A 178 5.18 -5.45 -4.58
C VAL A 178 4.93 -6.17 -3.26
N VAL A 179 3.75 -6.77 -3.05
CA VAL A 179 3.49 -7.54 -1.83
C VAL A 179 4.45 -8.72 -1.71
N VAL A 180 4.71 -9.46 -2.78
CA VAL A 180 5.69 -10.56 -2.80
C VAL A 180 7.10 -10.06 -2.53
N PHE A 181 7.50 -8.92 -3.11
CA PHE A 181 8.77 -8.25 -2.82
C PHE A 181 8.89 -7.89 -1.35
N LEU A 182 7.85 -7.26 -0.79
CA LEU A 182 7.78 -6.89 0.62
C LEU A 182 7.84 -8.13 1.53
N VAL A 183 7.08 -9.19 1.22
CA VAL A 183 7.11 -10.46 1.97
C VAL A 183 8.49 -11.11 1.89
N ARG A 184 9.11 -11.17 0.71
CA ARG A 184 10.46 -11.75 0.56
C ARG A 184 11.55 -10.91 1.24
N TYR A 185 11.45 -9.59 1.18
CA TYR A 185 12.36 -8.68 1.89
C TYR A 185 12.25 -8.89 3.40
N ARG A 186 11.03 -8.99 3.95
CA ARG A 186 10.81 -9.31 5.38
C ARG A 186 11.30 -10.69 5.80
N ARG A 187 11.32 -11.68 4.89
CA ARG A 187 11.91 -13.00 5.18
C ARG A 187 13.44 -12.95 5.22
N LYS A 188 14.08 -12.14 4.38
CA LYS A 188 15.54 -11.97 4.34
C LYS A 188 16.08 -11.06 5.44
N HIS A 189 15.28 -10.10 5.87
CA HIS A 189 15.53 -9.30 7.06
C HIS A 189 14.39 -9.57 8.04
N PRO A 190 14.43 -10.72 8.75
CA PRO A 190 13.56 -10.91 9.90
C PRO A 190 13.72 -9.67 10.77
N ARG A 191 12.59 -9.12 11.25
CA ARG A 191 12.64 -8.20 12.38
C ARG A 191 13.64 -8.80 13.37
N PRO A 192 14.59 -8.02 13.95
CA PRO A 192 15.19 -8.46 15.19
C PRO A 192 14.01 -8.91 16.05
N ALA A 193 14.01 -10.18 16.46
CA ALA A 193 13.08 -10.61 17.51
C ALA A 193 13.18 -9.52 18.56
N PRO A 194 12.05 -8.93 19.03
CA PRO A 194 12.11 -7.84 19.99
C PRO A 194 13.12 -8.27 21.04
N THR A 195 14.28 -7.57 21.07
CA THR A 195 15.38 -7.93 21.94
C THR A 195 14.74 -8.08 23.28
N GLY A 196 14.76 -9.31 23.81
CA GLY A 196 14.05 -9.63 25.03
C GLY A 196 14.46 -8.60 26.05
N ALA A 197 13.58 -7.64 26.32
CA ALA A 197 13.56 -7.04 27.63
C ALA A 197 13.48 -8.24 28.57
N PRO A 198 14.28 -8.28 29.65
CA PRO A 198 14.14 -9.34 30.64
C PRO A 198 12.65 -9.51 30.88
N SER A 199 12.17 -10.74 30.70
CA SER A 199 10.77 -11.10 30.90
C SER A 199 10.41 -10.69 32.32
N ALA A 200 9.92 -9.45 32.47
CA ALA A 200 9.01 -9.15 33.53
C ALA A 200 7.84 -10.05 33.20
N ALA A 201 7.65 -11.08 34.04
CA ALA A 201 6.46 -11.90 34.01
C ALA A 201 5.27 -10.96 33.72
N PRO A 202 4.37 -11.32 32.78
CA PRO A 202 3.17 -10.51 32.60
C PRO A 202 2.61 -10.26 34.00
N PRO A 203 2.28 -9.02 34.39
CA PRO A 203 1.54 -8.84 35.61
C PRO A 203 0.34 -9.76 35.44
N SER A 204 0.28 -10.78 36.28
CA SER A 204 -0.93 -11.54 36.51
C SER A 204 -1.94 -10.48 36.93
N ILE A 205 -2.66 -9.92 35.95
CA ILE A 205 -3.83 -9.14 36.23
C ILE A 205 -4.76 -10.21 36.75
N ALA A 206 -4.83 -10.33 38.08
CA ALA A 206 -5.83 -11.12 38.74
C ALA A 206 -7.17 -10.57 38.25
N VAL A 207 -7.75 -11.21 37.25
CA VAL A 207 -9.10 -10.91 36.79
C VAL A 207 -9.99 -11.33 37.93
N ALA A 208 -10.44 -10.36 38.72
CA ALA A 208 -11.44 -10.60 39.73
C ALA A 208 -12.75 -10.95 39.02
N PHE A 209 -13.45 -11.99 39.47
CA PHE A 209 -14.77 -12.35 38.97
C PHE A 209 -15.82 -11.93 39.97
N CYS A 210 -16.99 -11.49 39.50
CA CYS A 210 -18.10 -11.14 40.36
C CYS A 210 -18.60 -12.39 41.11
N GLY A 211 -18.58 -12.39 42.44
CA GLY A 211 -19.05 -13.52 43.26
C GLY A 211 -20.53 -13.87 43.10
N ASN A 212 -21.34 -12.99 42.49
CA ASN A 212 -22.78 -13.24 42.33
C ASN A 212 -23.20 -13.72 40.93
N CYS A 213 -22.44 -13.42 39.87
CA CYS A 213 -22.79 -13.83 38.50
C CYS A 213 -21.63 -14.43 37.70
N GLY A 214 -20.42 -14.46 38.24
CA GLY A 214 -19.24 -15.03 37.59
C GLY A 214 -18.69 -14.21 36.43
N ALA A 215 -19.23 -13.01 36.15
CA ALA A 215 -18.71 -12.15 35.09
C ALA A 215 -17.32 -11.59 35.46
N PRO A 216 -16.39 -11.48 34.50
CA PRO A 216 -15.08 -10.86 34.73
C PRO A 216 -15.26 -9.38 35.06
N VAL A 217 -14.59 -8.90 36.11
CA VAL A 217 -14.53 -7.49 36.49
C VAL A 217 -13.24 -6.92 35.88
N PRO A 218 -13.33 -6.03 34.87
CA PRO A 218 -12.15 -5.43 34.27
C PRO A 218 -11.34 -4.65 35.31
N PRO A 219 -10.00 -4.58 35.19
CA PRO A 219 -9.14 -3.87 36.14
C PRO A 219 -9.47 -2.37 36.28
N ALA A 220 -10.04 -1.76 35.23
CA ALA A 220 -10.53 -0.37 35.28
C ALA A 220 -11.74 -0.17 36.22
N ASN A 221 -12.39 -1.26 36.64
CA ASN A 221 -13.66 -1.25 37.38
C ASN A 221 -13.48 -1.80 38.80
N VAL A 222 -12.25 -2.01 39.26
CA VAL A 222 -11.93 -2.57 40.60
C VAL A 222 -12.41 -1.67 41.74
N TYR A 223 -12.61 -0.38 41.47
CA TYR A 223 -13.19 0.58 42.42
C TYR A 223 -14.71 0.78 42.27
N ALA A 224 -15.37 0.06 41.36
CA ALA A 224 -16.82 0.17 41.19
C ALA A 224 -17.55 -0.52 42.35
N THR A 225 -18.57 0.14 42.90
CA THR A 225 -19.39 -0.42 43.99
C THR A 225 -20.32 -1.54 43.51
N PHE A 226 -20.69 -1.53 42.22
CA PHE A 226 -21.66 -2.46 41.63
C PHE A 226 -21.11 -3.11 40.35
N CYS A 227 -21.51 -4.36 40.11
CA CYS A 227 -21.18 -5.10 38.89
C CYS A 227 -21.93 -4.53 37.68
N SER A 228 -21.22 -4.18 36.61
CA SER A 228 -21.82 -3.66 35.37
C SER A 228 -22.68 -4.68 34.62
N SER A 229 -22.47 -5.98 34.84
CA SER A 229 -23.23 -7.04 34.16
C SER A 229 -24.52 -7.43 34.86
N CYS A 230 -24.57 -7.37 36.21
CA CYS A 230 -25.75 -7.81 36.96
C CYS A 230 -26.31 -6.79 37.97
N GLY A 231 -25.69 -5.62 38.09
CA GLY A 231 -26.13 -4.53 38.97
C GLY A 231 -25.97 -4.79 40.48
N LYS A 232 -25.45 -5.94 40.89
CA LYS A 232 -25.27 -6.30 42.31
C LYS A 232 -23.97 -5.76 42.89
N PRO A 233 -23.91 -5.49 44.21
CA PRO A 233 -22.70 -4.97 44.85
C PRO A 233 -21.55 -5.97 44.74
N LEU A 234 -20.35 -5.48 44.44
CA LEU A 234 -19.14 -6.29 44.47
C LEU A 234 -18.74 -6.49 45.93
N GLN A 235 -18.80 -7.74 46.42
CA GLN A 235 -18.29 -8.09 47.75
C GLN A 235 -16.76 -7.93 47.72
N ARG A 236 -16.22 -7.09 48.61
CA ARG A 236 -14.78 -6.97 48.82
C ARG A 236 -14.21 -8.21 49.50
#